data_AF-A0A938QJD1-F1
#
_entry.id   AF-A0A938QJD1-F1
#
_cell.length_a   1.000
_cell.length_b   1.000
_cell.length_c   1.000
_cell.angle_alpha   90.00
_cell.angle_beta   90.00
_cell.angle_gamma   90.00
#
_symmetry.space_group_name_H-M   'P 1'
#
loop_
_entity.id
_entity.type
_entity.pdbx_description
1 polymer ?
#
loop_
_entity_poly.entity_id
_entity_poly.type
_entity_poly.pdbx_seq_one_letter_code
_entity_poly.pdbx_strand_id
1 'polypeptide(L)'
;MQLPIPPTDNLYKFLALSGLVLVIFSIVFPLSRISDINLKLLEFEMQSDVLEVELKYLEQDTAEWVEKENPTPEEQEMLRKRTLELRIKHTELKGRIRQINGLINEVKENWKILKVGGTVGMAFSFIGFGLWLFRIQLPSDLLLQKQVKNFKTSSDEQGKS
;
A
#
# COMPACT_ATOMS: atom_id res chain seq x y z
N MET A 1 -29.95 37.01 -18.33
CA MET A 1 -29.39 35.72 -18.78
C MET A 1 -29.62 34.71 -17.67
N GLN A 2 -30.38 33.63 -17.93
CA GLN A 2 -30.51 32.53 -16.96
C GLN A 2 -29.24 31.68 -17.05
N LEU A 3 -28.47 31.60 -15.97
CA LEU A 3 -27.33 30.69 -15.90
C LEU A 3 -27.86 29.24 -15.84
N PRO A 4 -27.32 28.31 -16.64
CA PRO A 4 -27.70 26.91 -16.55
C PRO A 4 -27.33 26.38 -15.17
N ILE A 5 -28.31 25.81 -14.46
CA ILE A 5 -28.08 25.17 -13.17
C ILE A 5 -27.48 23.79 -13.49
N PRO A 6 -26.19 23.53 -13.17
CA PRO A 6 -25.61 22.23 -13.44
C PRO A 6 -26.38 21.15 -12.67
N PRO A 7 -26.48 19.91 -13.19
CA PRO A 7 -27.17 18.84 -12.51
C PRO A 7 -26.44 18.52 -11.19
N THR A 8 -26.94 19.10 -10.10
CA THR A 8 -26.32 19.06 -8.76
C THR A 8 -26.31 17.65 -8.15
N ASP A 9 -27.12 16.73 -8.68
CA ASP A 9 -27.15 15.31 -8.27
C ASP A 9 -25.86 14.58 -8.53
N ASN A 10 -25.22 14.85 -9.67
CA ASN A 10 -23.96 14.17 -10.01
C ASN A 10 -22.80 14.66 -9.13
N LEU A 11 -22.87 15.89 -8.61
CA LEU A 11 -21.81 16.47 -7.79
C LEU A 11 -21.73 15.81 -6.40
N TYR A 12 -22.86 15.60 -5.72
CA TYR A 12 -22.85 14.99 -4.37
C TYR A 12 -22.44 13.51 -4.43
N LYS A 13 -22.93 12.77 -5.42
CA LYS A 13 -22.50 11.38 -5.68
C LYS A 13 -21.01 11.30 -6.00
N PHE A 14 -20.51 12.20 -6.84
CA PHE A 14 -19.09 12.27 -7.18
C PHE A 14 -18.24 12.57 -5.93
N LEU A 15 -18.64 13.53 -5.10
CA LEU A 15 -17.94 13.85 -3.86
C LEU A 15 -17.92 12.64 -2.90
N ALA A 16 -19.06 11.95 -2.78
CA ALA A 16 -19.18 10.78 -1.91
C ALA A 16 -18.26 9.63 -2.35
N LEU A 17 -18.30 9.30 -3.65
CA LEU A 17 -17.54 8.22 -4.25
C LEU A 17 -16.04 8.54 -4.32
N SER A 18 -15.66 9.77 -4.67
CA SER A 18 -14.26 10.18 -4.65
C SER A 18 -13.67 10.13 -3.25
N GLY A 19 -14.43 10.53 -2.22
CA GLY A 19 -14.04 10.36 -0.82
C GLY A 19 -13.81 8.89 -0.46
N LEU A 20 -14.72 8.00 -0.86
CA LEU A 20 -14.59 6.56 -0.62
C LEU A 20 -13.35 5.97 -1.31
N VAL A 21 -13.10 6.35 -2.57
CA VAL A 21 -11.92 5.92 -3.32
C VAL A 21 -10.64 6.37 -2.63
N LEU A 22 -10.59 7.61 -2.11
CA LEU A 22 -9.44 8.10 -1.35
C LEU A 22 -9.20 7.29 -0.07
N VAL A 23 -10.26 6.92 0.65
CA VAL A 23 -10.15 6.06 1.84
C VAL A 23 -9.60 4.69 1.48
N ILE A 24 -10.18 4.03 0.47
CA ILE A 24 -9.71 2.71 0.02
C ILE A 24 -8.26 2.79 -0.41
N PHE A 25 -7.90 3.79 -1.22
CA PHE A 25 -6.52 4.00 -1.67
C PHE A 25 -5.57 4.21 -0.49
N SER A 26 -5.97 5.02 0.51
CA SER A 26 -5.15 5.30 1.69
C SER A 26 -4.83 4.07 2.53
N ILE A 27 -5.66 3.03 2.48
CA ILE A 27 -5.50 1.78 3.22
C ILE A 27 -4.78 0.74 2.37
N VAL A 28 -5.23 0.52 1.14
CA VAL A 28 -4.74 -0.57 0.28
C VAL A 28 -3.31 -0.31 -0.21
N PHE A 29 -3.02 0.93 -0.62
CA PHE A 29 -1.70 1.28 -1.17
C PHE A 29 -0.53 1.01 -0.21
N PRO A 30 -0.54 1.44 1.07
CA PRO A 30 0.59 1.17 1.94
C PRO A 30 0.66 -0.30 2.38
N LEU A 31 -0.46 -1.01 2.49
CA LEU A 31 -0.46 -2.43 2.86
C LEU A 31 0.29 -3.28 1.84
N SER A 32 0.07 -3.05 0.54
CA SER A 32 0.81 -3.76 -0.51
C SER A 32 2.31 -3.45 -0.46
N ARG A 33 2.67 -2.17 -0.29
CA ARG A 33 4.08 -1.74 -0.21
C ARG A 33 4.83 -2.31 0.99
N ILE A 34 4.19 -2.37 2.15
CA ILE A 34 4.81 -2.94 3.36
C ILE A 34 5.10 -4.43 3.18
N SER A 35 4.17 -5.17 2.58
CA SER A 35 4.35 -6.60 2.31
C SER A 35 5.56 -6.85 1.41
N ASP A 36 5.68 -6.11 0.30
CA ASP A 36 6.79 -6.26 -0.65
C ASP A 36 8.14 -5.92 0.01
N ILE A 37 8.18 -4.89 0.84
CA ILE A 37 9.40 -4.47 1.54
C ILE A 37 9.81 -5.52 2.58
N ASN A 38 8.87 -6.06 3.35
CA ASN A 38 9.15 -7.09 4.34
C ASN A 38 9.66 -8.38 3.71
N LEU A 39 9.08 -8.82 2.58
CA LEU A 39 9.57 -10.00 1.86
C LEU A 39 11.00 -9.80 1.37
N LYS A 40 11.33 -8.63 0.82
CA LYS A 40 12.71 -8.31 0.40
C LYS A 40 13.68 -8.19 1.56
N LEU A 41 13.23 -7.63 2.69
CA LEU A 41 14.04 -7.56 3.90
C LEU A 41 14.40 -8.96 4.38
N LEU A 42 13.39 -9.85 4.46
CA LEU A 42 13.58 -11.24 4.85
C LEU A 42 14.52 -11.98 3.89
N GLU A 43 14.37 -11.78 2.58
CA GLU A 43 15.27 -12.37 1.59
C GLU A 43 16.73 -11.93 1.81
N PHE A 44 16.97 -10.64 2.06
CA PHE A 44 18.32 -10.14 2.29
C PHE A 44 18.89 -10.54 3.66
N GLU A 45 18.06 -10.66 4.69
CA GLU A 45 18.47 -11.23 5.98
C GLU A 45 18.89 -12.69 5.82
N MET A 46 18.10 -13.52 5.13
CA MET A 46 18.46 -14.91 4.84
C MET A 46 19.77 -15.02 4.04
N GLN A 47 19.96 -14.18 3.02
CA GLN A 47 21.22 -14.14 2.27
C GLN A 47 22.40 -13.73 3.15
N SER A 48 22.17 -12.89 4.17
CA SER A 48 23.20 -12.41 5.08
C SER A 48 23.62 -13.50 6.04
N ASP A 49 22.65 -14.25 6.55
CA ASP A 49 22.90 -15.39 7.43
C ASP A 49 23.68 -16.49 6.71
N VAL A 50 23.30 -16.84 5.47
CA VAL A 50 24.05 -17.81 4.64
C VAL A 50 25.49 -17.35 4.45
N LEU A 51 25.68 -16.06 4.12
CA LEU A 51 27.00 -15.53 3.86
C LEU A 51 27.86 -15.41 5.13
N GLU A 52 27.26 -15.15 6.28
CA GLU A 52 27.95 -15.18 7.57
C GLU A 52 28.43 -16.60 7.90
N VAL A 53 27.60 -17.62 7.61
CA VAL A 53 28.00 -19.02 7.76
C VAL A 53 29.14 -19.38 6.79
N GLU A 54 29.07 -18.94 5.53
CA GLU A 54 30.17 -19.14 4.56
C GLU A 54 31.47 -18.48 5.00
N LEU A 55 31.40 -17.28 5.57
CA LEU A 55 32.57 -16.60 6.15
C LEU A 55 33.15 -17.38 7.33
N LYS A 56 32.32 -17.91 8.23
CA LYS A 56 32.78 -18.74 9.36
C LYS A 56 33.47 -20.02 8.89
N TYR A 57 32.91 -20.72 7.90
CA TYR A 57 33.56 -21.89 7.32
C TYR A 57 34.88 -21.53 6.65
N LEU A 58 34.94 -20.42 5.92
CA LEU A 58 36.18 -19.96 5.30
C LEU A 58 37.25 -19.60 6.34
N GLU A 59 36.86 -18.95 7.44
CA GLU A 59 37.77 -18.66 8.56
C GLU A 59 38.35 -19.93 9.16
N GLN A 60 37.51 -20.96 9.35
CA GLN A 60 37.96 -22.27 9.81
C GLN A 60 38.90 -22.95 8.80
N ASP A 61 38.53 -22.99 7.52
CA ASP A 61 39.37 -23.53 6.44
C ASP A 61 40.72 -22.81 6.38
N THR A 62 40.75 -21.49 6.57
CA THR A 62 42.00 -20.72 6.61
C THR A 62 42.85 -21.04 7.83
N ALA A 63 42.24 -21.31 8.99
CA ALA A 63 42.97 -21.70 10.19
C ALA A 63 43.63 -23.08 10.03
N GLU A 64 42.88 -24.06 9.51
CA GLU A 64 43.43 -25.39 9.17
C GLU A 64 44.53 -25.29 8.10
N TRP A 65 44.39 -24.36 7.16
CA TRP A 65 45.40 -24.07 6.15
C TRP A 65 46.70 -23.50 6.71
N VAL A 66 46.62 -22.61 7.71
CA VAL A 66 47.81 -22.03 8.37
C VAL A 66 48.61 -23.10 9.12
N GLU A 67 47.96 -24.17 9.58
CA GLU A 67 48.62 -25.29 10.25
C GLU A 67 49.36 -26.24 9.27
N LYS A 68 49.06 -26.20 7.96
CA LYS A 68 49.81 -26.99 6.97
C LYS A 68 51.21 -26.44 6.73
N GLU A 69 52.23 -27.29 6.87
CA GLU A 69 53.61 -26.98 6.49
C GLU A 69 53.73 -26.81 4.95
N ASN A 70 54.01 -25.58 4.50
CA ASN A 70 54.24 -25.16 3.11
C ASN A 70 53.04 -25.20 2.13
N PRO A 71 52.12 -24.22 2.19
CA PRO A 71 51.15 -23.96 1.12
C PRO A 71 51.79 -23.71 -0.23
N THR A 72 51.17 -24.19 -1.32
CA THR A 72 51.57 -23.71 -2.64
C THR A 72 51.11 -22.27 -2.85
N PRO A 73 51.86 -21.44 -3.60
CA PRO A 73 51.45 -20.06 -3.91
C PRO A 73 50.08 -19.96 -4.61
N GLU A 74 49.70 -20.97 -5.40
CA GLU A 74 48.40 -21.00 -6.08
C GLU A 74 47.23 -21.14 -5.10
N GLU A 75 47.37 -21.99 -4.08
CA GLU A 75 46.37 -22.19 -3.04
C GLU A 75 46.18 -20.93 -2.18
N GLN A 76 47.29 -20.23 -1.86
CA GLN A 76 47.24 -18.96 -1.13
C GLN A 76 46.47 -17.88 -1.92
N GLU A 77 46.73 -17.76 -3.22
CA GLU A 77 46.03 -16.77 -4.05
C GLU A 77 44.55 -17.13 -4.25
N MET A 78 44.21 -18.42 -4.36
CA MET A 78 42.82 -18.87 -4.44
C MET A 78 42.04 -18.54 -3.18
N LEU A 79 42.59 -18.83 -2.00
CA LEU A 79 41.99 -18.48 -0.71
C LEU A 79 41.81 -16.97 -0.59
N ARG A 80 42.86 -16.19 -0.91
CA ARG A 80 42.80 -14.72 -0.86
C ARG A 80 41.68 -14.15 -1.74
N LYS A 81 41.54 -14.67 -2.98
CA LYS A 81 40.47 -14.27 -3.89
C LYS A 81 39.09 -14.61 -3.32
N ARG A 82 38.89 -15.84 -2.82
CA ARG A 82 37.61 -16.26 -2.24
C ARG A 82 37.21 -15.43 -1.02
N THR A 83 38.17 -15.14 -0.12
CA THR A 83 37.95 -14.27 1.04
C THR A 83 37.56 -12.85 0.61
N LEU A 84 38.22 -12.32 -0.41
CA LEU A 84 37.91 -11.00 -0.94
C LEU A 84 36.49 -10.97 -1.55
N GLU A 85 36.14 -11.97 -2.36
CA GLU A 85 34.81 -12.10 -2.97
C GLU A 85 33.70 -12.16 -1.93
N LEU A 86 33.85 -13.00 -0.89
CA LEU A 86 32.85 -13.12 0.18
C LEU A 86 32.72 -11.83 0.98
N ARG A 87 33.83 -11.15 1.29
CA ARG A 87 33.81 -9.86 1.99
C ARG A 87 33.15 -8.76 1.15
N ILE A 88 33.36 -8.75 -0.17
CA ILE A 88 32.69 -7.83 -1.10
C ILE A 88 31.19 -8.10 -1.09
N LYS A 89 30.77 -9.36 -1.27
CA LYS A 89 29.35 -9.76 -1.22
C LYS A 89 28.69 -9.36 0.10
N HIS A 90 29.41 -9.53 1.22
CA HIS A 90 28.89 -9.19 2.55
C HIS A 90 28.68 -7.69 2.70
N THR A 91 29.63 -6.91 2.21
CA THR A 91 29.54 -5.45 2.21
C THR A 91 28.40 -4.97 1.31
N GLU A 92 28.24 -5.57 0.13
CA GLU A 92 27.16 -5.26 -0.80
C GLU A 92 25.78 -5.53 -0.17
N LEU A 93 25.61 -6.72 0.41
CA LEU A 93 24.35 -7.11 1.04
C LEU A 93 24.00 -6.22 2.24
N LYS A 94 24.99 -5.89 3.07
CA LYS A 94 24.81 -4.92 4.16
C LYS A 94 24.41 -3.54 3.63
N GLY A 95 24.93 -3.14 2.48
CA GLY A 95 24.50 -1.95 1.75
C GLY A 95 23.02 -2.02 1.33
N ARG A 96 22.60 -3.14 0.75
CA ARG A 96 21.21 -3.38 0.33
C ARG A 96 20.23 -3.37 1.52
N ILE A 97 20.59 -3.98 2.65
CA ILE A 97 19.79 -3.93 3.88
C ILE A 97 19.62 -2.48 4.37
N ARG A 98 20.68 -1.66 4.32
CA ARG A 98 20.57 -0.22 4.65
C ARG A 98 19.63 0.51 3.70
N GLN A 99 19.67 0.20 2.40
CA GLN A 99 18.75 0.79 1.42
C GLN A 99 17.29 0.42 1.73
N ILE A 100 17.01 -0.84 2.06
CA ILE A 100 15.67 -1.27 2.49
C ILE A 100 15.22 -0.53 3.74
N ASN A 101 16.09 -0.37 4.74
CA ASN A 101 15.76 0.40 5.93
C ASN A 101 15.44 1.86 5.61
N GLY A 102 16.11 2.44 4.59
CA GLY A 102 15.74 3.74 4.03
C GLY A 102 14.31 3.73 3.47
N LEU A 103 13.97 2.76 2.63
CA LEU A 103 12.63 2.60 2.05
C LEU A 103 11.54 2.39 3.12
N ILE A 104 11.85 1.65 4.20
CA ILE A 104 10.94 1.50 5.34
C ILE A 104 10.65 2.85 6.00
N ASN A 105 11.68 3.69 6.15
CA ASN A 105 11.49 5.03 6.71
C ASN A 105 10.67 5.92 5.78
N GLU A 106 10.89 5.87 4.46
CA GLU A 106 10.05 6.58 3.48
C GLU A 106 8.57 6.15 3.58
N VAL A 107 8.30 4.84 3.72
CA VAL A 107 6.93 4.34 3.92
C VAL A 107 6.33 4.85 5.23
N LYS A 108 7.12 4.91 6.31
CA LYS A 108 6.67 5.49 7.59
C LYS A 108 6.35 6.98 7.47
N GLU A 109 7.13 7.73 6.72
CA GLU A 109 6.84 9.15 6.47
C GLU A 109 5.58 9.33 5.62
N ASN A 110 5.44 8.53 4.56
CA ASN A 110 4.26 8.51 3.70
C ASN A 110 2.98 8.12 4.46
N TRP A 111 3.10 7.35 5.54
CA TRP A 111 1.97 6.99 6.40
C TRP A 111 1.27 8.22 6.99
N LYS A 112 1.99 9.33 7.24
CA LYS A 112 1.36 10.58 7.70
C LYS A 112 0.48 11.19 6.62
N ILE A 113 0.97 11.26 5.37
CA ILE A 113 0.23 11.77 4.22
C ILE A 113 -1.02 10.92 3.97
N LEU A 114 -0.88 9.59 4.06
CA LEU A 114 -1.99 8.66 3.89
C LEU A 114 -3.06 8.80 4.98
N LYS A 115 -2.67 8.99 6.25
CA LYS A 115 -3.62 9.30 7.33
C LYS A 115 -4.43 10.57 7.06
N VAL A 116 -3.76 11.63 6.59
CA VAL A 116 -4.43 12.88 6.23
C VAL A 116 -5.37 12.66 5.05
N GLY A 117 -4.89 12.00 3.98
CA GLY A 117 -5.70 11.67 2.81
C GLY A 117 -6.93 10.82 3.16
N GLY A 118 -6.79 9.81 4.01
CA GLY A 118 -7.92 8.98 4.48
C GLY A 118 -8.91 9.76 5.34
N THR A 119 -8.44 10.68 6.18
CA THR A 119 -9.30 11.57 6.98
C THR A 119 -10.10 12.51 6.08
N VAL A 120 -9.45 13.12 5.10
CA VAL A 120 -10.10 13.98 4.09
C VAL A 120 -11.10 13.18 3.25
N GLY A 121 -10.71 11.98 2.81
CA GLY A 121 -11.58 11.07 2.06
C GLY A 121 -12.84 10.68 2.84
N MET A 122 -12.71 10.34 4.13
CA MET A 122 -13.85 10.08 5.00
C MET A 122 -14.77 11.30 5.10
N ALA A 123 -14.21 12.49 5.36
CA ALA A 123 -15.01 13.72 5.42
C ALA A 123 -15.78 13.97 4.12
N PHE A 124 -15.13 13.82 2.97
CA PHE A 124 -15.77 13.96 1.65
C PHE A 124 -16.88 12.93 1.44
N SER A 125 -16.65 11.69 1.86
CA SER A 125 -17.65 10.63 1.76
C SER A 125 -18.90 10.96 2.59
N PHE A 126 -18.71 11.32 3.87
CA PHE A 126 -19.82 11.70 4.76
C PHE A 126 -20.57 12.94 4.27
N ILE A 127 -19.86 13.99 3.85
CA ILE A 127 -20.48 15.22 3.33
C ILE A 127 -21.24 14.92 2.03
N GLY A 128 -20.63 14.18 1.11
CA GLY A 128 -21.25 13.82 -0.17
C GLY A 128 -22.53 13.00 0.01
N PHE A 129 -22.48 11.94 0.82
CA PHE A 129 -23.65 11.12 1.11
C PHE A 129 -24.71 11.90 1.89
N GLY A 130 -24.30 12.73 2.86
CA GLY A 130 -25.23 13.58 3.61
C GLY A 130 -25.98 14.57 2.71
N LEU A 131 -25.25 15.30 1.86
CA LEU A 131 -25.85 16.22 0.90
C LEU A 131 -26.78 15.51 -0.08
N TRP A 132 -26.35 14.36 -0.61
CA TRP A 132 -27.17 13.56 -1.51
C TRP A 132 -28.47 13.09 -0.84
N LEU A 133 -28.39 12.55 0.38
CA LEU A 133 -29.55 12.06 1.13
C LEU A 133 -30.56 13.18 1.41
N PHE A 134 -30.11 14.28 2.00
CA PHE A 134 -31.02 15.34 2.44
C PHE A 134 -31.53 16.22 1.30
N ARG A 135 -30.71 16.51 0.28
CA ARG A 135 -31.08 17.43 -0.79
C ARG A 135 -31.79 16.76 -1.95
N ILE A 136 -31.56 15.46 -2.17
CA ILE A 136 -32.01 14.79 -3.39
C ILE A 136 -32.88 13.61 -3.08
N GLN A 137 -32.38 12.65 -2.30
CA GLN A 137 -33.11 11.43 -2.05
C GLN A 137 -34.39 11.66 -1.26
N LEU A 138 -34.32 12.37 -0.12
CA LEU A 138 -35.50 12.60 0.71
C LEU A 138 -36.62 13.37 -0.03
N PRO A 139 -36.35 14.47 -0.78
CA PRO A 139 -37.38 15.12 -1.59
C PRO A 139 -37.94 14.21 -2.71
N SER A 140 -37.09 13.43 -3.36
CA SER A 140 -37.51 12.53 -4.45
C SER A 140 -38.42 11.42 -3.94
N ASP A 141 -38.09 10.84 -2.79
CA ASP A 141 -38.89 9.80 -2.13
C ASP A 141 -40.26 10.36 -1.69
N LEU A 142 -40.30 11.58 -1.14
CA LEU A 142 -41.55 12.26 -0.78
C LEU A 142 -42.44 12.54 -2.00
N LEU A 143 -41.85 12.92 -3.14
CA LEU A 143 -42.60 13.12 -4.39
C LEU A 143 -43.16 11.81 -4.92
N LEU A 144 -42.36 10.74 -4.91
CA LEU A 144 -42.78 9.42 -5.35
C LEU A 144 -43.95 8.89 -4.52
N GLN A 145 -43.92 9.06 -3.19
CA GLN A 145 -45.02 8.68 -2.31
C GLN A 145 -46.32 9.42 -2.65
N LYS A 146 -46.25 10.72 -2.96
CA LYS A 146 -47.42 11.50 -3.39
C LYS A 146 -47.98 11.00 -4.73
N GLN A 147 -47.12 10.67 -5.69
CA GLN A 147 -47.54 10.12 -6.98
C GLN A 147 -48.23 8.77 -6.83
N VAL A 148 -47.66 7.86 -6.03
CA VAL A 148 -48.25 6.54 -5.76
C VAL A 148 -49.62 6.67 -5.08
N LYS A 149 -49.77 7.61 -4.13
CA LYS A 149 -51.05 7.87 -3.46
C LYS A 149 -52.11 8.37 -4.43
N ASN A 150 -51.77 9.34 -5.28
CA ASN A 150 -52.69 9.88 -6.28
C ASN A 150 -53.13 8.81 -7.28
N PHE A 151 -52.20 7.97 -7.75
CA PHE A 151 -52.50 6.89 -8.68
C PHE A 151 -53.52 5.89 -8.11
N LYS A 152 -53.35 5.47 -6.84
CA LYS A 152 -54.30 4.57 -6.17
C LYS A 152 -55.70 5.17 -6.08
N THR A 153 -55.81 6.44 -5.66
CA THR A 153 -57.10 7.12 -5.60
C THR A 153 -57.80 7.14 -6.96
N SER A 154 -57.08 7.42 -8.05
CA SER A 154 -57.65 7.43 -9.40
C SER A 154 -58.09 6.05 -9.88
N SER A 155 -57.36 4.99 -9.53
CA SER A 155 -57.77 3.61 -9.85
C SER A 155 -59.03 3.19 -9.07
N ASP A 156 -59.14 3.57 -7.80
CA ASP A 156 -60.29 3.27 -6.96
C ASP A 156 -61.57 3.99 -7.44
N GLU A 157 -61.44 5.18 -8.03
CA GLU A 157 -62.56 5.89 -8.66
C GLU A 157 -63.02 5.24 -9.96
N GLN A 158 -62.09 4.76 -10.80
CA GLN A 158 -62.43 4.09 -12.06
C GLN A 158 -63.04 2.70 -11.86
N GLY A 159 -62.70 1.97 -10.79
CA GLY A 159 -63.26 0.65 -10.48
C GLY A 159 -64.68 0.66 -9.89
N LYS A 160 -65.26 1.85 -9.61
CA LYS A 160 -66.62 2.00 -9.06
C LYS A 160 -67.67 2.43 -10.09
N SER A 161 -67.29 2.65 -11.35
CA SER A 161 -68.19 2.89 -12.48
C SER A 161 -68.42 1.60 -13.26
#